data_AF-A0A0R1QNZ7-F1
#
_entry.id   AF-A0A0R1QNZ7-F1
#
_cell.length_a   1.000
_cell.length_b   1.000
_cell.length_c   1.000
_cell.angle_alpha   90.00
_cell.angle_beta   90.00
_cell.angle_gamma   90.00
#
_symmetry.space_group_name_H-M   'P 1'
#
loop_
_entity.id
_entity.type
_entity.pdbx_description
1 polymer ?
#
loop_
_entity_poly.entity_id
_entity_poly.type
_entity_poly.pdbx_seq_one_letter_code
_entity_poly.pdbx_strand_id
1 'polypeptide(L)'
;MTDKAKLYAVKNDEGEWMSLDGTKMGIWYSNNPTLFKDKSYAEAQSMGRKAHVVTLVEEQKVNLPREVGEELDDYQAEDIDLLDYLHDVIDSEELRVTRVWMLHDREHRIGILADAYRYGWEAEPEAKWYVKAPESWGFNGYYFCKHINGQVFPENPNPAAFDSDWTQFTRAELKKYHFDSDIFTLVPVEADKEVSR
;
A
#
# COMPACT_ATOMS: atom_id res chain seq x y z
N MET A 1 3.91 -14.52 2.16
CA MET A 1 5.17 -13.73 2.09
C MET A 1 5.92 -14.17 0.84
N THR A 2 5.87 -13.37 -0.22
CA THR A 2 6.70 -13.58 -1.41
C THR A 2 8.10 -13.08 -1.11
N ASP A 3 9.10 -13.97 -1.09
CA ASP A 3 10.52 -13.58 -1.05
C ASP A 3 10.80 -12.67 -2.25
N LYS A 4 11.00 -11.36 -2.00
CA LYS A 4 11.29 -10.38 -3.05
C LYS A 4 12.67 -10.65 -3.63
N ALA A 5 12.77 -10.60 -4.96
CA ALA A 5 14.02 -10.84 -5.67
C ALA A 5 15.04 -9.72 -5.38
N LYS A 6 16.10 -10.05 -4.66
CA LYS A 6 17.25 -9.16 -4.47
C LYS A 6 18.10 -9.14 -5.73
N LEU A 7 18.57 -7.96 -6.11
CA LEU A 7 19.62 -7.82 -7.12
C LEU A 7 20.90 -7.31 -6.44
N TYR A 8 22.02 -7.60 -7.07
CA TYR A 8 23.34 -7.22 -6.56
C TYR A 8 24.07 -6.45 -7.66
N ALA A 9 24.82 -5.43 -7.28
CA ALA A 9 25.70 -4.68 -8.16
C ALA A 9 27.05 -4.49 -7.48
N VAL A 10 28.11 -4.25 -8.25
CA VAL A 10 29.44 -4.00 -7.70
C VAL A 10 29.77 -2.51 -7.84
N LYS A 11 30.25 -1.90 -6.76
CA LYS A 11 30.60 -0.48 -6.68
C LYS A 11 32.03 -0.32 -6.19
N ASN A 12 32.81 0.54 -6.83
CA ASN A 12 34.17 0.86 -6.39
C ASN A 12 34.15 1.94 -5.29
N ASP A 13 35.33 2.19 -4.69
CA ASP A 13 35.49 3.20 -3.64
C ASP A 13 35.30 4.65 -4.14
N GLU A 14 35.35 4.88 -5.46
CA GLU A 14 35.11 6.17 -6.10
C GLU A 14 33.61 6.42 -6.36
N GLY A 15 32.76 5.45 -6.03
CA GLY A 15 31.32 5.54 -6.17
C GLY A 15 30.79 5.15 -7.56
N GLU A 16 31.63 4.58 -8.42
CA GLU A 16 31.28 4.13 -9.75
C GLU A 16 30.79 2.67 -9.74
N TRP A 17 29.87 2.37 -10.65
CA TRP A 17 29.28 1.06 -10.80
C TRP A 17 30.01 0.22 -11.83
N MET A 18 30.14 -1.07 -11.54
CA MET A 18 30.68 -2.02 -12.48
C MET A 18 29.70 -2.28 -13.62
N SER A 19 30.17 -2.17 -14.86
CA SER A 19 29.42 -2.46 -16.08
C SER A 19 30.22 -3.43 -16.95
N LEU A 20 29.62 -4.58 -17.28
CA LEU A 20 30.18 -5.61 -18.18
C LEU A 20 29.64 -5.45 -19.62
N ASP A 21 29.20 -4.25 -19.97
CA ASP A 21 28.76 -3.92 -21.31
C ASP A 21 29.95 -3.97 -22.29
N GLY A 22 29.93 -4.94 -23.19
CA GLY A 22 31.01 -5.18 -24.17
C GLY A 22 31.19 -4.06 -25.19
N THR A 23 30.32 -3.05 -25.22
CA THR A 23 30.49 -1.84 -26.04
C THR A 23 31.35 -0.76 -25.39
N LYS A 24 31.68 -0.92 -24.10
CA LYS A 24 32.39 0.07 -23.29
C LYS A 24 33.88 -0.30 -23.11
N MET A 25 34.76 0.69 -23.12
CA MET A 25 36.23 0.49 -23.00
C MET A 25 36.74 0.32 -21.56
N GLY A 26 35.92 0.65 -20.57
CA GLY A 26 36.21 0.50 -19.15
C GLY A 26 35.16 -0.38 -18.48
N ILE A 27 35.34 -0.61 -17.18
CA ILE A 27 34.39 -1.39 -16.37
C ILE A 27 33.69 -0.55 -15.32
N TRP A 28 34.12 0.69 -15.07
CA TRP A 28 33.55 1.57 -14.05
C TRP A 28 32.85 2.76 -14.69
N TYR A 29 31.60 2.99 -14.28
CA TYR A 29 30.76 4.06 -14.81
C TYR A 29 29.87 4.65 -13.72
N SER A 30 29.62 5.96 -13.80
CA SER A 30 28.67 6.64 -12.91
C SER A 30 27.23 6.16 -13.09
N ASN A 31 26.89 5.61 -14.25
CA ASN A 31 25.57 5.09 -14.60
C ASN A 31 25.68 3.74 -15.34
N ASN A 32 24.60 2.95 -15.29
CA ASN A 32 24.47 1.63 -15.95
C ASN A 32 25.23 0.46 -15.26
N PRO A 33 24.87 0.10 -14.02
CA PRO A 33 25.42 -1.09 -13.35
C PRO A 33 25.00 -2.38 -14.07
N THR A 34 25.90 -3.36 -14.09
CA THR A 34 25.50 -4.75 -14.33
C THR A 34 24.88 -5.33 -13.07
N LEU A 35 23.67 -5.88 -13.21
CA LEU A 35 22.90 -6.46 -12.13
C LEU A 35 23.05 -7.97 -12.10
N PHE A 36 23.33 -8.51 -10.91
CA PHE A 36 23.47 -9.93 -10.66
C PHE A 36 22.30 -10.42 -9.80
N LYS A 37 21.77 -11.60 -10.11
CA LYS A 37 20.79 -12.29 -9.25
C LYS A 37 21.44 -13.09 -8.13
N ASP A 38 22.70 -13.50 -8.32
CA ASP A 38 23.46 -14.29 -7.37
C ASP A 38 24.51 -13.43 -6.66
N LYS A 39 24.46 -13.42 -5.32
CA LYS A 39 25.38 -12.62 -4.49
C LYS A 39 26.82 -13.10 -4.63
N SER A 40 27.04 -14.41 -4.58
CA SER A 40 28.38 -15.00 -4.65
C SER A 40 29.05 -14.69 -5.97
N TYR A 41 28.28 -14.64 -7.07
CA TYR A 41 28.78 -14.24 -8.37
C TYR A 41 29.17 -12.76 -8.39
N ALA A 42 28.36 -11.87 -7.80
CA ALA A 42 28.73 -10.46 -7.64
C ALA A 42 29.99 -10.29 -6.78
N GLU A 43 30.12 -11.06 -5.70
CA GLU A 43 31.30 -11.07 -4.83
C GLU A 43 32.55 -11.52 -5.59
N ALA A 44 32.43 -12.56 -6.42
CA ALA A 44 33.52 -13.00 -7.29
C ALA A 44 33.97 -11.91 -8.26
N GLN A 45 33.05 -11.07 -8.76
CA GLN A 45 33.40 -9.92 -9.58
C GLN A 45 34.10 -8.81 -8.79
N SER A 46 33.77 -8.61 -7.51
CA SER A 46 34.49 -7.64 -6.65
C SER A 46 35.88 -8.12 -6.21
N MET A 47 36.13 -9.43 -6.21
CA MET A 47 37.35 -10.01 -5.65
C MET A 47 38.61 -9.50 -6.37
N GLY A 48 39.61 -9.09 -5.59
CA GLY A 48 40.86 -8.52 -6.11
C GLY A 48 40.74 -7.10 -6.67
N ARG A 49 39.55 -6.47 -6.55
CA ARG A 49 39.29 -5.09 -6.92
C ARG A 49 39.02 -4.28 -5.65
N LYS A 50 39.31 -2.98 -5.66
CA LYS A 50 38.90 -2.04 -4.61
C LYS A 50 37.41 -1.70 -4.77
N ALA A 51 36.57 -2.71 -4.53
CA ALA A 51 35.14 -2.66 -4.78
C ALA A 51 34.37 -3.57 -3.82
N HIS A 52 33.08 -3.30 -3.67
CA HIS A 52 32.17 -4.03 -2.80
C HIS A 52 30.84 -4.31 -3.49
N VAL A 53 30.12 -5.31 -3.00
CA VAL A 53 28.78 -5.64 -3.49
C VAL A 53 27.74 -4.78 -2.76
N VAL A 54 26.92 -4.09 -3.55
CA VAL A 54 25.72 -3.39 -3.09
C VAL A 54 24.51 -4.29 -3.38
N THR A 55 23.64 -4.44 -2.39
CA THR A 55 22.35 -5.10 -2.57
C THR A 55 21.32 -4.07 -2.96
N LEU A 56 20.68 -4.28 -4.12
CA LEU A 56 19.52 -3.52 -4.56
C LEU A 56 18.28 -4.30 -4.16
N VAL A 57 17.44 -3.65 -3.36
CA VAL A 57 16.12 -4.15 -2.99
C VAL A 57 15.09 -3.27 -3.67
N GLU A 58 14.02 -3.88 -4.18
CA GLU A 58 12.87 -3.13 -4.63
C GLU A 58 12.24 -2.44 -3.42
N GLU A 59 12.13 -1.12 -3.48
CA GLU A 59 11.49 -0.33 -2.43
C GLU A 59 10.04 -0.79 -2.27
N GLN A 60 9.68 -1.18 -1.05
CA GLN A 60 8.33 -1.58 -0.75
C GLN A 60 7.56 -0.35 -0.30
N LYS A 61 6.60 0.05 -1.11
CA LYS A 61 5.58 0.98 -0.67
C LYS A 61 4.86 0.44 0.55
N VAL A 62 4.56 1.35 1.46
CA VAL A 62 3.84 1.02 2.69
C VAL A 62 2.35 1.17 2.46
N ASN A 63 1.58 0.20 2.93
CA ASN A 63 0.12 0.31 2.94
C ASN A 63 -0.31 1.34 3.99
N LEU A 64 -1.01 2.38 3.56
CA LEU A 64 -1.62 3.37 4.44
C LEU A 64 -3.12 3.49 4.14
N PRO A 65 -3.97 3.82 5.11
CA PRO A 65 -5.30 4.33 4.79
C PRO A 65 -5.14 5.50 3.84
N ARG A 66 -5.97 5.54 2.79
CA ARG A 66 -5.86 6.53 1.72
C ARG A 66 -5.74 7.97 2.25
N GLU A 67 -6.61 8.34 3.18
CA GLU A 67 -6.65 9.69 3.76
C GLU A 67 -5.34 10.05 4.50
N VAL A 68 -4.67 9.08 5.13
CA VAL A 68 -3.36 9.27 5.80
C VAL A 68 -2.25 9.43 4.77
N GLY A 69 -2.29 8.65 3.70
CA GLY A 69 -1.35 8.77 2.60
C GLY A 69 -1.48 10.09 1.83
N GLU A 70 -2.70 10.57 1.62
CA GLU A 70 -2.97 11.87 0.99
C GLU A 70 -2.45 13.02 1.86
N GLU A 71 -2.69 12.99 3.19
CA GLU A 71 -2.07 13.97 4.11
C GLU A 71 -0.53 13.93 4.05
N LEU A 72 0.08 12.74 3.89
CA LEU A 72 1.52 12.59 3.72
C LEU A 72 2.01 13.18 2.39
N ASP A 73 1.31 12.96 1.28
CA ASP A 73 1.66 13.51 -0.04
C ASP A 73 1.61 15.05 -0.03
N ASP A 74 0.56 15.62 0.56
CA ASP A 74 0.41 17.07 0.71
C ASP A 74 1.58 17.65 1.52
N TYR A 75 1.97 16.98 2.60
CA TYR A 75 3.08 17.41 3.45
C TYR A 75 4.43 17.30 2.75
N GLN A 76 4.65 16.24 1.97
CA GLN A 76 5.88 16.08 1.17
C GLN A 76 5.98 17.11 0.04
N ALA A 77 4.86 17.58 -0.51
CA ALA A 77 4.85 18.62 -1.52
C ALA A 77 5.36 19.98 -0.99
N GLU A 78 5.36 20.18 0.33
CA GLU A 78 5.90 21.35 1.01
C GLU A 78 7.41 21.25 1.31
N ASP A 79 8.08 20.16 0.90
CA ASP A 79 9.52 19.89 1.11
C ASP A 79 9.91 19.89 2.61
N ILE A 80 8.96 19.53 3.48
CA ILE A 80 9.19 19.43 4.93
C ILE A 80 9.81 18.08 5.25
N ASP A 81 10.90 18.06 6.04
CA ASP A 81 11.59 16.81 6.33
C ASP A 81 10.83 15.88 7.31
N LEU A 82 11.26 14.61 7.35
CA LEU A 82 10.61 13.56 8.12
C LEU A 82 10.51 13.88 9.63
N LEU A 83 11.49 14.54 10.23
CA LEU A 83 11.45 14.84 11.66
C LEU A 83 10.41 15.91 11.97
N ASP A 84 10.35 16.93 11.12
CA ASP A 84 9.33 17.99 11.21
C ASP A 84 7.93 17.42 10.94
N TYR A 85 7.77 16.54 9.96
CA TYR A 85 6.51 15.81 9.74
C TYR A 85 6.07 15.02 10.97
N LEU A 86 6.96 14.20 11.54
CA LEU A 86 6.61 13.38 12.69
C LEU A 86 6.29 14.24 13.93
N HIS A 87 6.94 15.39 14.08
CA HIS A 87 6.62 16.37 15.10
C HIS A 87 5.21 16.93 14.92
N ASP A 88 4.85 17.31 13.70
CA ASP A 88 3.55 17.91 13.40
C ASP A 88 2.41 16.89 13.46
N VAL A 89 2.64 15.63 13.11
CA VAL A 89 1.66 14.54 13.34
C VAL A 89 1.30 14.43 14.83
N ILE A 90 2.24 14.77 15.72
CA ILE A 90 2.06 14.68 17.17
C ILE A 90 1.34 15.92 17.71
N ASP A 91 1.71 17.11 17.25
CA ASP A 91 1.34 18.39 17.88
C ASP A 91 0.43 19.30 17.04
N SER A 92 0.22 19.01 15.74
CA SER A 92 -0.63 19.81 14.84
C SER A 92 -2.07 19.30 14.79
N GLU A 93 -3.02 20.23 14.70
CA GLU A 93 -4.43 19.93 14.43
C GLU A 93 -4.72 19.79 12.92
N GLU A 94 -3.76 20.11 12.05
CA GLU A 94 -3.92 20.00 10.59
C GLU A 94 -3.87 18.54 10.12
N LEU A 95 -3.05 17.70 10.77
CA LEU A 95 -2.90 16.27 10.46
C LEU A 95 -3.89 15.41 11.26
N ARG A 96 -5.17 15.81 11.26
CA ARG A 96 -6.19 15.22 12.12
C ARG A 96 -6.42 13.74 11.79
N VAL A 97 -6.40 13.35 10.52
CA VAL A 97 -6.66 11.96 10.14
C VAL A 97 -5.49 11.08 10.54
N THR A 98 -4.26 11.48 10.20
CA THR A 98 -3.03 10.78 10.61
C THR A 98 -2.94 10.65 12.11
N ARG A 99 -3.25 11.72 12.87
CA ARG A 99 -3.24 11.71 14.33
C ARG A 99 -4.25 10.74 14.92
N VAL A 100 -5.50 10.75 14.43
CA VAL A 100 -6.54 9.80 14.88
C VAL A 100 -6.13 8.37 14.58
N TRP A 101 -5.57 8.13 13.39
CA TRP A 101 -5.02 6.83 13.03
C TRP A 101 -3.89 6.44 14.00
N MET A 102 -2.99 7.33 14.39
CA MET A 102 -1.92 7.01 15.34
C MET A 102 -2.38 6.65 16.76
N LEU A 103 -3.55 7.11 17.22
CA LEU A 103 -3.96 7.01 18.64
C LEU A 103 -3.97 5.59 19.20
N HIS A 104 -4.18 4.58 18.37
CA HIS A 104 -4.37 3.19 18.82
C HIS A 104 -3.06 2.42 18.95
N ASP A 105 -2.01 2.83 18.23
CA ASP A 105 -0.72 2.14 18.22
C ASP A 105 0.40 3.08 17.75
N ARG A 106 0.64 4.13 18.55
CA ARG A 106 1.50 5.26 18.14
C ARG A 106 2.94 4.84 17.85
N GLU A 107 3.53 4.01 18.69
CA GLU A 107 4.94 3.60 18.53
C GLU A 107 5.14 2.80 17.25
N HIS A 108 4.24 1.87 16.94
CA HIS A 108 4.31 1.10 15.70
C HIS A 108 4.03 1.98 14.47
N ARG A 109 3.02 2.85 14.54
CA ARG A 109 2.56 3.68 13.42
C ARG A 109 3.55 4.78 13.03
N ILE A 110 4.36 5.28 13.97
CA ILE A 110 5.49 6.18 13.64
C ILE A 110 6.49 5.49 12.69
N GLY A 111 6.79 4.20 12.92
CA GLY A 111 7.65 3.43 12.03
C GLY A 111 7.05 3.29 10.63
N ILE A 112 5.75 2.97 10.55
CA ILE A 112 5.02 2.85 9.29
C ILE A 112 5.04 4.18 8.52
N LEU A 113 4.80 5.31 9.18
CA LEU A 113 4.87 6.65 8.56
C LEU A 113 6.28 7.00 8.08
N ALA A 114 7.31 6.68 8.87
CA ALA A 114 8.69 6.91 8.47
C ALA A 114 9.10 6.10 7.24
N ASP A 115 8.64 4.85 7.15
CA ASP A 115 8.86 4.01 5.97
C ASP A 115 8.04 4.49 4.78
N ALA A 116 6.78 4.90 4.97
CA ALA A 116 5.93 5.47 3.93
C ALA A 116 6.52 6.76 3.36
N TYR A 117 7.06 7.62 4.23
CA TYR A 117 7.74 8.85 3.82
C TYR A 117 8.97 8.55 2.96
N ARG A 118 9.77 7.52 3.31
CA ARG A 118 11.03 7.20 2.62
C ARG A 118 10.86 6.40 1.34
N TYR A 119 9.96 5.42 1.35
CA TYR A 119 9.81 4.43 0.29
C TYR A 119 8.50 4.60 -0.50
N GLY A 120 7.75 5.65 -0.18
CA GLY A 120 6.41 5.90 -0.71
C GLY A 120 5.35 4.99 -0.08
N TRP A 121 4.10 5.27 -0.44
CA TRP A 121 2.95 4.53 0.04
C TRP A 121 2.04 4.07 -1.10
N GLU A 122 1.16 3.14 -0.76
CA GLU A 122 0.00 2.75 -1.55
C GLU A 122 -1.22 2.67 -0.63
N ALA A 123 -2.40 2.95 -1.18
CA ALA A 123 -3.63 2.90 -0.39
C ALA A 123 -3.92 1.45 0.01
N GLU A 124 -4.15 1.24 1.31
CA GLU A 124 -4.79 0.02 1.80
C GLU A 124 -6.05 -0.23 0.95
N PRO A 125 -6.29 -1.48 0.51
CA PRO A 125 -7.50 -1.83 -0.19
C PRO A 125 -8.70 -1.32 0.61
N GLU A 126 -9.54 -0.49 -0.02
CA GLU A 126 -10.68 0.09 0.67
C GLU A 126 -11.58 -1.04 1.18
N ALA A 127 -11.74 -1.12 2.50
CA ALA A 127 -12.60 -2.12 3.10
C ALA A 127 -14.03 -1.93 2.56
N LYS A 128 -14.61 -3.04 2.10
CA LYS A 128 -15.96 -3.09 1.57
C LYS A 128 -16.83 -4.02 2.41
N TRP A 129 -18.13 -3.75 2.42
CA TRP A 129 -19.12 -4.56 3.13
C TRP A 129 -20.31 -4.85 2.23
N TYR A 130 -20.89 -6.04 2.38
CA TYR A 130 -22.27 -6.29 1.98
C TYR A 130 -23.21 -5.84 3.09
N VAL A 131 -24.33 -5.22 2.72
CA VAL A 131 -25.34 -4.74 3.68
C VAL A 131 -26.57 -5.63 3.57
N LYS A 132 -26.82 -6.45 4.59
CA LYS A 132 -28.00 -7.32 4.63
C LYS A 132 -29.24 -6.51 5.02
N ALA A 133 -30.34 -6.73 4.32
CA ALA A 133 -31.63 -6.12 4.64
C ALA A 133 -32.17 -6.69 5.97
N PRO A 134 -32.83 -5.87 6.80
CA PRO A 134 -33.46 -6.37 8.02
C PRO A 134 -34.55 -7.39 7.71
N GLU A 135 -34.52 -8.55 8.35
CA GLU A 135 -35.54 -9.59 8.16
C GLU A 135 -36.94 -9.12 8.58
N SER A 136 -37.01 -8.17 9.51
CA SER A 136 -38.25 -7.52 9.96
C SER A 136 -38.97 -6.74 8.85
N TRP A 137 -38.30 -6.41 7.75
CA TRP A 137 -38.90 -5.75 6.58
C TRP A 137 -39.48 -6.75 5.57
N GLY A 138 -39.41 -8.05 5.85
CA GLY A 138 -39.89 -9.12 4.96
C GLY A 138 -38.88 -9.56 3.89
N PHE A 139 -37.65 -9.05 3.94
CA PHE A 139 -36.60 -9.31 2.94
C PHE A 139 -35.59 -10.36 3.43
N ASN A 140 -36.03 -11.61 3.59
CA ASN A 140 -35.15 -12.67 4.08
C ASN A 140 -34.10 -13.08 3.03
N GLY A 141 -32.81 -12.92 3.37
CA GLY A 141 -31.68 -13.25 2.49
C GLY A 141 -31.30 -12.17 1.47
N TYR A 142 -31.89 -10.97 1.58
CA TYR A 142 -31.64 -9.87 0.64
C TYR A 142 -30.49 -8.99 1.12
N TYR A 143 -29.82 -8.38 0.15
CA TYR A 143 -28.75 -7.40 0.34
C TYR A 143 -29.05 -6.13 -0.44
N PHE A 144 -28.61 -4.99 0.07
CA PHE A 144 -28.71 -3.74 -0.68
C PHE A 144 -27.77 -3.75 -1.87
N CYS A 145 -28.25 -3.23 -3.00
CA CYS A 145 -27.53 -3.15 -4.26
C CYS A 145 -27.61 -1.74 -4.83
N LYS A 146 -26.51 -1.25 -5.42
CA LYS A 146 -26.40 0.05 -6.11
C LYS A 146 -26.86 -0.10 -7.56
N HIS A 147 -27.77 0.75 -7.99
CA HIS A 147 -28.22 0.79 -9.38
C HIS A 147 -27.57 1.95 -10.15
N ILE A 148 -27.51 1.83 -11.48
CA ILE A 148 -26.93 2.83 -12.38
C ILE A 148 -27.59 4.22 -12.22
N ASN A 149 -28.85 4.26 -11.79
CA ASN A 149 -29.59 5.49 -11.52
C ASN A 149 -29.29 6.13 -10.15
N GLY A 150 -28.33 5.58 -9.39
CA GLY A 150 -27.92 6.06 -8.07
C GLY A 150 -28.84 5.65 -6.92
N GLN A 151 -29.90 4.87 -7.19
CA GLN A 151 -30.76 4.34 -6.15
C GLN A 151 -30.17 3.08 -5.52
N VAL A 152 -30.57 2.81 -4.28
CA VAL A 152 -30.14 1.64 -3.51
C VAL A 152 -31.37 0.94 -2.94
N PHE A 153 -31.55 -0.34 -3.28
CA PHE A 153 -32.69 -1.14 -2.82
C PHE A 153 -32.25 -2.55 -2.43
N PRO A 154 -32.98 -3.23 -1.53
CA PRO A 154 -32.71 -4.61 -1.19
C PRO A 154 -33.12 -5.52 -2.35
N GLU A 155 -32.20 -6.35 -2.80
CA GLU A 155 -32.43 -7.40 -3.79
C GLU A 155 -31.99 -8.76 -3.24
N ASN A 156 -32.42 -9.85 -3.85
CA ASN A 156 -31.87 -11.18 -3.58
C ASN A 156 -30.82 -11.47 -4.66
N PRO A 157 -29.58 -10.96 -4.50
CA PRO A 157 -28.56 -11.16 -5.52
C PRO A 157 -28.28 -12.66 -5.67
N ASN A 158 -28.15 -13.10 -6.93
CA ASN A 158 -27.54 -14.38 -7.24
C ASN A 158 -26.19 -14.46 -6.48
N PRO A 159 -25.82 -15.58 -5.83
CA PRO A 159 -24.51 -15.76 -5.21
C PRO A 159 -23.32 -15.36 -6.10
N ALA A 160 -23.45 -15.47 -7.43
CA ALA A 160 -22.44 -15.01 -8.39
C ALA A 160 -22.32 -13.48 -8.54
N ALA A 161 -23.29 -12.70 -8.05
CA ALA A 161 -23.33 -11.24 -8.10
C ALA A 161 -22.71 -10.56 -6.87
N PHE A 162 -22.38 -11.31 -5.81
CA PHE A 162 -21.69 -10.75 -4.63
C PHE A 162 -20.27 -10.26 -4.98
N ASP A 163 -19.65 -10.76 -6.04
CA ASP A 163 -18.29 -10.35 -6.41
C ASP A 163 -18.24 -9.12 -7.35
N SER A 164 -19.18 -8.18 -7.20
CA SER A 164 -19.24 -7.04 -8.11
C SER A 164 -19.56 -5.74 -7.39
N ASP A 165 -18.96 -4.65 -7.86
CA ASP A 165 -18.94 -3.34 -7.18
C ASP A 165 -20.32 -2.76 -6.83
N TRP A 166 -21.38 -3.25 -7.46
CA TRP A 166 -22.75 -2.80 -7.18
C TRP A 166 -23.35 -3.41 -5.91
N THR A 167 -22.83 -4.52 -5.36
CA THR A 167 -23.31 -5.12 -4.10
C THR A 167 -22.44 -4.76 -2.89
N GLN A 168 -21.30 -4.11 -3.13
CA GLN A 168 -20.29 -3.81 -2.12
C GLN A 168 -20.30 -2.32 -1.78
N PHE A 169 -20.28 -1.99 -0.49
CA PHE A 169 -20.31 -0.62 0.02
C PHE A 169 -19.03 -0.29 0.75
N THR A 170 -18.47 0.88 0.47
CA THR A 170 -17.35 1.41 1.25
C THR A 170 -17.84 2.09 2.54
N ARG A 171 -16.94 2.40 3.47
CA ARG A 171 -17.29 3.08 4.73
C ARG A 171 -17.98 4.42 4.47
N ALA A 172 -17.54 5.16 3.45
CA ALA A 172 -18.13 6.43 3.06
C ALA A 172 -19.54 6.24 2.49
N GLU A 173 -19.75 5.21 1.67
CA GLU A 173 -21.07 4.87 1.13
C GLU A 173 -22.04 4.41 2.22
N LEU A 174 -21.58 3.62 3.21
CA LEU A 174 -22.41 3.23 4.35
C LEU A 174 -22.96 4.45 5.09
N LYS A 175 -22.13 5.47 5.32
CA LYS A 175 -22.59 6.74 5.92
C LYS A 175 -23.55 7.50 5.01
N LYS A 176 -23.21 7.60 3.71
CA LYS A 176 -24.03 8.31 2.70
C LYS A 176 -25.45 7.74 2.60
N TYR A 177 -25.59 6.42 2.68
CA TYR A 177 -26.87 5.72 2.58
C TYR A 177 -27.49 5.38 3.94
N HIS A 178 -26.89 5.83 5.05
CA HIS A 178 -27.35 5.58 6.42
C HIS A 178 -27.42 4.09 6.79
N PHE A 179 -26.51 3.28 6.25
CA PHE A 179 -26.35 1.86 6.58
C PHE A 179 -25.44 1.60 7.78
N ASP A 180 -24.97 2.65 8.44
CA ASP A 180 -24.14 2.60 9.65
C ASP A 180 -24.95 2.46 10.95
N SER A 181 -26.29 2.38 10.86
CA SER A 181 -27.16 2.09 12.01
C SER A 181 -27.20 0.60 12.39
N ASP A 182 -27.58 0.32 13.64
CA ASP A 182 -27.66 -1.00 14.25
C ASP A 182 -28.72 -1.95 13.66
N ILE A 183 -29.67 -1.43 12.88
CA ILE A 183 -30.68 -2.26 12.21
C ILE A 183 -30.12 -3.06 11.04
N PHE A 184 -28.96 -2.68 10.48
CA PHE A 184 -28.33 -3.37 9.36
C PHE A 184 -27.25 -4.33 9.82
N THR A 185 -27.15 -5.47 9.14
CA THR A 185 -26.02 -6.39 9.32
C THR A 185 -24.98 -6.16 8.23
N LEU A 186 -23.77 -5.77 8.63
CA LEU A 186 -22.64 -5.59 7.73
C LEU A 186 -21.81 -6.87 7.66
N VAL A 187 -21.63 -7.40 6.46
CA VAL A 187 -20.77 -8.56 6.20
C VAL A 187 -19.51 -8.06 5.51
N PRO A 188 -18.31 -8.17 6.11
CA PRO A 188 -17.09 -7.74 5.46
C PRO A 188 -16.86 -8.52 4.17
N VAL A 189 -16.48 -7.81 3.11
CA VAL A 189 -15.96 -8.41 1.89
C VAL A 189 -14.53 -8.85 2.22
N GLU A 190 -14.28 -10.15 2.28
CA GLU A 190 -12.91 -10.66 2.40
C GLU A 190 -12.13 -10.24 1.16
N ALA A 191 -11.20 -9.29 1.31
CA ALA A 191 -10.18 -9.05 0.33
C ALA A 191 -9.36 -10.35 0.22
N ASP A 192 -9.37 -10.98 -0.96
CA ASP A 192 -8.68 -12.24 -1.28
C ASP A 192 -9.33 -13.53 -0.77
N LYS A 193 -10.34 -14.02 -1.51
CA LYS A 193 -10.35 -15.45 -1.83
C LYS A 193 -9.33 -15.66 -2.94
N GLU A 194 -8.10 -16.02 -2.57
CA GLU A 194 -7.26 -16.85 -3.43
C GLU A 194 -8.10 -18.07 -3.83
N VAL A 195 -8.71 -18.01 -5.00
CA VAL A 195 -9.32 -19.17 -5.63
C VAL A 195 -8.16 -20.05 -6.05
N SER A 196 -7.81 -20.97 -5.16
CA SER A 196 -7.14 -22.23 -5.53
C SER A 196 -7.77 -22.76 -6.81
N ARG A 197 -6.97 -22.78 -7.88
CA ARG A 197 -7.15 -23.62 -9.06
C ARG A 197 -5.80 -24.14 -9.51
#